data_AF-A0A662CS68-F1
#
_entry.id   AF-A0A662CS68-F1
#
_cell.length_a   1.000
_cell.length_b   1.000
_cell.length_c   1.000
_cell.angle_alpha   90.00
_cell.angle_beta   90.00
_cell.angle_gamma   90.00
#
_symmetry.space_group_name_H-M   'P 1'
#
loop_
_entity.id
_entity.type
_entity.pdbx_description
1 polymer ?
#
loop_
_entity_poly.entity_id
_entity_poly.type
_entity_poly.pdbx_seq_one_letter_code
_entity_poly.pdbx_strand_id
1 'polypeptide(L)'
;MTEANIKLLSFIIDFSYTIVLITIIAGFLYYKRNGQKAFFFTYVLVAAIVFQLCMILVRIPMELGFAIGLFAIFGIIRYRTSPINPREMTYLLVSVGIAAKNALAIDSMEHYKILVSDAMLVLIIVLLELLLFKKSSKLKIIVYNKLELINEDLRPQLISDLETSFGIKNIKKIQVGKIDTVRNSAQLKVYFLDTEDQNFSPETLV
;
A
#
# COMPACT_ATOMS: atom_id res chain seq x y z
N MET A 1 -39.92 8.78 0.56
CA MET A 1 -38.72 7.98 0.91
C MET A 1 -38.78 7.72 2.41
N THR A 2 -38.67 6.46 2.86
CA THR A 2 -38.63 6.10 4.29
C THR A 2 -37.44 6.78 4.98
N GLU A 3 -37.57 7.17 6.26
CA GLU A 3 -36.47 7.79 7.03
C GLU A 3 -35.16 6.99 6.99
N ALA A 4 -35.27 5.67 6.91
CA ALA A 4 -34.16 4.75 6.77
C ALA A 4 -33.35 5.00 5.48
N ASN A 5 -34.01 5.31 4.37
CA ASN A 5 -33.37 5.59 3.09
C ASN A 5 -32.63 6.94 3.09
N ILE A 6 -33.18 7.93 3.78
CA ILE A 6 -32.54 9.26 3.91
C ILE A 6 -31.26 9.15 4.74
N LYS A 7 -31.31 8.42 5.87
CA LYS A 7 -30.13 8.17 6.71
C LYS A 7 -29.04 7.37 5.98
N LEU A 8 -29.44 6.36 5.19
CA LEU A 8 -28.51 5.61 4.34
C LEU A 8 -27.84 6.51 3.29
N LEU A 9 -28.64 7.37 2.63
CA LEU A 9 -28.12 8.28 1.62
C LEU A 9 -27.10 9.27 2.20
N SER A 10 -27.40 9.85 3.38
CA SER A 10 -26.44 10.71 4.10
C SER A 10 -25.14 9.97 4.38
N PHE A 11 -25.21 8.75 4.91
CA PHE A 11 -24.03 7.93 5.17
C PHE A 11 -23.17 7.71 3.91
N ILE A 12 -23.81 7.36 2.78
CA ILE A 12 -23.11 7.14 1.51
C ILE A 12 -22.43 8.43 1.04
N ILE A 13 -23.10 9.58 1.17
CA ILE A 13 -22.57 10.89 0.78
C ILE A 13 -21.37 11.25 1.66
N ASP A 14 -21.50 11.14 2.99
CA ASP A 14 -20.44 11.49 3.95
C ASP A 14 -19.21 10.58 3.81
N PHE A 15 -19.45 9.28 3.58
CA PHE A 15 -18.39 8.32 3.30
C PHE A 15 -17.69 8.63 1.97
N SER A 16 -18.46 8.85 0.90
CA SER A 16 -17.91 9.17 -0.42
C SER A 16 -17.12 10.48 -0.38
N TYR A 17 -17.61 11.50 0.32
CA TYR A 17 -16.91 12.75 0.54
C TYR A 17 -15.57 12.54 1.24
N THR A 18 -15.55 11.75 2.33
CA THR A 18 -14.33 11.41 3.06
C THR A 18 -13.32 10.72 2.16
N ILE A 19 -13.76 9.76 1.35
CA ILE A 19 -12.90 8.99 0.44
C ILE A 19 -12.36 9.88 -0.70
N VAL A 20 -13.19 10.74 -1.28
CA VAL A 20 -12.75 11.69 -2.33
C VAL A 20 -11.72 12.66 -1.75
N LEU A 21 -11.97 13.23 -0.59
CA LEU A 21 -11.08 14.21 0.04
C LEU A 21 -9.73 13.60 0.41
N ILE A 22 -9.72 12.42 1.05
CA ILE A 22 -8.45 11.74 1.36
C ILE A 22 -7.73 11.27 0.10
N THR A 23 -8.46 10.88 -0.94
CA THR A 23 -7.88 10.52 -2.25
C THR A 23 -7.21 11.72 -2.90
N ILE A 24 -7.80 12.91 -2.82
CA ILE A 24 -7.17 14.15 -3.32
C ILE A 24 -5.93 14.49 -2.49
N ILE A 25 -5.98 14.43 -1.16
CA ILE A 25 -4.82 14.73 -0.31
C ILE A 25 -3.69 13.73 -0.56
N ALA A 26 -3.99 12.43 -0.52
CA ALA A 26 -2.99 11.37 -0.70
C ALA A 26 -2.48 11.32 -2.16
N GLY A 27 -3.35 11.55 -3.14
CA GLY A 27 -3.03 11.47 -4.56
C GLY A 27 -2.36 12.73 -5.13
N PHE A 28 -2.81 13.93 -4.75
CA PHE A 28 -2.28 15.17 -5.30
C PHE A 28 -1.14 15.74 -4.46
N LEU A 29 -1.27 15.73 -3.13
CA LEU A 29 -0.30 16.36 -2.23
C LEU A 29 0.84 15.41 -1.86
N TYR A 30 0.52 14.16 -1.53
CA TYR A 30 1.52 13.19 -1.08
C TYR A 30 2.23 12.47 -2.23
N TYR A 31 1.50 11.89 -3.19
CA TYR A 31 2.10 11.11 -4.29
C TYR A 31 3.03 11.96 -5.18
N LYS A 32 2.68 13.22 -5.43
CA LYS A 32 3.50 14.16 -6.20
C LYS A 32 4.87 14.44 -5.54
N ARG A 33 4.95 14.36 -4.20
CA ARG A 33 6.15 14.72 -3.44
C ARG A 33 7.04 13.53 -3.07
N ASN A 34 6.45 12.39 -2.72
CA ASN A 34 7.20 11.25 -2.17
C ASN A 34 7.28 10.02 -3.11
N GLY A 35 6.49 9.95 -4.19
CA GLY A 35 6.59 8.91 -5.24
C GLY A 35 6.25 7.46 -4.82
N GLN A 36 5.99 7.19 -3.54
CA GLN A 36 5.71 5.84 -3.03
C GLN A 36 4.20 5.56 -2.99
N LYS A 37 3.74 4.77 -3.96
CA LYS A 37 2.34 4.34 -4.12
C LYS A 37 1.77 3.59 -2.92
N ALA A 38 2.64 2.94 -2.13
CA ALA A 38 2.22 2.17 -0.95
C ALA A 38 1.52 3.04 0.10
N PHE A 39 1.92 4.32 0.24
CA PHE A 39 1.31 5.22 1.22
C PHE A 39 -0.07 5.71 0.81
N PHE A 40 -0.33 5.87 -0.50
CA PHE A 40 -1.66 6.23 -0.99
C PHE A 40 -2.72 5.21 -0.55
N PHE A 41 -2.40 3.92 -0.70
CA PHE A 41 -3.23 2.81 -0.24
C PHE A 41 -3.52 2.90 1.27
N THR A 42 -2.46 3.12 2.07
CA THR A 42 -2.57 3.25 3.52
C THR A 42 -3.51 4.38 3.93
N TYR A 43 -3.33 5.58 3.39
CA TYR A 43 -4.14 6.74 3.78
C TYR A 43 -5.63 6.54 3.52
N VAL A 44 -5.98 6.00 2.35
CA VAL A 44 -7.39 5.81 1.97
C VAL A 44 -8.06 4.76 2.86
N LEU A 45 -7.41 3.61 3.09
CA LEU A 45 -8.00 2.56 3.92
C LEU A 45 -8.08 2.91 5.40
N VAL A 46 -7.07 3.59 5.94
CA VAL A 46 -7.11 4.10 7.31
C VAL A 46 -8.28 5.07 7.48
N ALA A 47 -8.44 6.02 6.55
CA ALA A 47 -9.56 6.96 6.59
C ALA A 47 -10.92 6.25 6.48
N ALA A 48 -11.04 5.26 5.58
CA ALA A 48 -12.26 4.48 5.41
C ALA A 48 -12.68 3.77 6.70
N ILE A 49 -11.75 3.05 7.35
CA ILE A 49 -12.08 2.28 8.55
C ILE A 49 -12.33 3.19 9.76
N VAL A 50 -11.57 4.29 9.91
CA VAL A 50 -11.80 5.27 10.98
C VAL A 50 -13.17 5.93 10.83
N PHE A 51 -13.56 6.31 9.62
CA PHE A 51 -14.90 6.86 9.37
C PHE A 51 -15.99 5.87 9.79
N GLN A 52 -15.87 4.60 9.40
CA GLN A 52 -16.86 3.57 9.76
C GLN A 52 -16.97 3.38 11.27
N LEU A 53 -15.84 3.39 11.99
CA LEU A 53 -15.84 3.32 13.45
C LEU A 53 -16.55 4.54 14.06
N CYS A 54 -16.19 5.75 13.62
CA CYS A 54 -16.82 7.00 14.08
C CYS A 54 -18.35 6.98 13.88
N MET A 55 -18.83 6.48 12.74
CA MET A 55 -20.27 6.43 12.46
C MET A 55 -21.07 5.53 13.41
N ILE A 56 -20.46 4.46 13.93
CA ILE A 56 -21.10 3.60 14.93
C ILE A 56 -21.07 4.28 16.31
N LEU A 57 -19.97 4.97 16.63
CA LEU A 57 -19.73 5.59 17.93
C LEU A 57 -20.63 6.79 18.21
N VAL A 58 -21.10 7.52 17.20
CA VAL A 58 -22.02 8.66 17.38
C VAL A 58 -23.32 8.26 18.08
N ARG A 59 -23.67 6.97 18.10
CA ARG A 59 -24.86 6.44 18.78
C ARG A 59 -24.62 6.00 20.23
N ILE A 60 -23.38 5.92 20.68
CA ILE A 60 -23.01 5.48 22.02
C ILE A 60 -22.54 6.73 22.79
N PRO A 61 -23.03 6.99 24.02
CA PRO A 61 -22.47 8.06 24.85
C PRO A 61 -20.97 7.78 25.01
N MET A 62 -20.15 8.64 24.40
CA MET A 62 -18.74 8.35 24.19
C MET A 62 -18.00 8.20 25.52
N GLU A 63 -17.58 6.97 25.85
CA GLU A 63 -16.48 6.80 26.78
C GLU A 63 -15.19 7.14 26.04
N LEU A 64 -14.51 8.18 26.51
CA LEU A 64 -13.17 8.64 26.11
C LEU A 64 -12.17 7.49 25.84
N GLY A 65 -12.38 6.32 26.47
CA GLY A 65 -11.61 5.09 26.28
C GLY A 65 -11.55 4.54 24.86
N PHE A 66 -12.57 4.75 24.01
CA PHE A 66 -12.53 4.21 22.65
C PHE A 66 -11.54 4.95 21.74
N ALA A 67 -11.58 6.28 21.74
CA ALA A 67 -10.61 7.09 20.98
C ALA A 67 -9.18 6.77 21.44
N ILE A 68 -8.98 6.63 22.76
CA ILE A 68 -7.70 6.22 23.36
C ILE A 68 -7.28 4.82 22.88
N GLY A 69 -8.20 3.84 22.82
CA GLY A 69 -7.93 2.48 22.35
C GLY A 69 -7.49 2.40 20.89
N LEU A 70 -8.13 3.17 20.00
CA LEU A 70 -7.75 3.22 18.59
C LEU A 70 -6.34 3.82 18.41
N PHE A 71 -6.02 4.91 19.14
CA PHE A 71 -4.67 5.48 19.17
C PHE A 71 -3.62 4.55 19.81
N ALA A 72 -4.00 3.76 20.81
CA ALA A 72 -3.11 2.78 21.44
C ALA A 72 -2.72 1.65 20.47
N ILE A 73 -3.66 1.16 19.67
CA ILE A 73 -3.39 0.16 18.62
C ILE A 73 -2.41 0.73 17.59
N PHE A 74 -2.59 1.98 17.17
CA PHE A 74 -1.64 2.68 16.29
C PHE A 74 -0.25 2.82 16.91
N GLY A 75 -0.17 3.12 18.21
CA GLY A 75 1.08 3.18 18.96
C GLY A 75 1.82 1.83 18.95
N ILE A 76 1.13 0.75 19.33
CA ILE A 76 1.72 -0.61 19.41
C ILE A 76 2.26 -1.06 18.04
N ILE A 77 1.53 -0.80 16.96
CA ILE A 77 1.95 -1.21 15.61
C ILE A 77 3.14 -0.36 15.10
N ARG A 78 3.22 0.92 15.48
CA ARG A 78 4.31 1.82 15.07
C ARG A 78 5.65 1.54 15.77
N TYR A 79 5.63 1.03 17.01
CA TYR A 79 6.85 0.80 17.81
C TYR A 79 7.46 -0.60 17.65
N ARG A 80 7.04 -1.38 16.65
CA ARG A 80 7.68 -2.67 16.34
C ARG A 80 9.09 -2.40 15.76
N THR A 81 10.08 -3.16 16.23
CA THR A 81 11.50 -3.01 15.88
C THR A 81 11.86 -3.39 14.44
N SER A 82 10.96 -4.09 13.73
CA SER A 82 11.13 -4.43 12.30
C SER A 82 10.27 -3.50 11.44
N PRO A 83 10.84 -2.87 10.38
CA PRO A 83 10.07 -2.06 9.45
C PRO A 83 9.10 -2.95 8.66
N ILE A 84 7.83 -2.98 9.09
CA ILE A 84 6.73 -3.63 8.38
C ILE A 84 6.40 -2.80 7.13
N ASN A 85 6.11 -3.46 6.01
CA ASN A 85 5.69 -2.77 4.80
C ASN A 85 4.40 -1.98 5.08
N PRO A 86 4.29 -0.68 4.73
CA PRO A 86 3.10 0.13 5.02
C PRO A 86 1.77 -0.52 4.64
N ARG A 87 1.77 -1.35 3.57
CA ARG A 87 0.59 -2.11 3.15
C ARG A 87 0.14 -3.16 4.17
N GLU A 88 1.06 -3.94 4.74
CA GLU A 88 0.75 -4.99 5.71
C GLU A 88 0.20 -4.39 7.01
N MET A 89 0.81 -3.30 7.47
CA MET A 89 0.31 -2.53 8.61
C MET A 89 -1.12 -2.02 8.38
N THR A 90 -1.42 -1.59 7.15
CA THR A 90 -2.76 -1.12 6.78
C THR A 90 -3.79 -2.25 6.86
N TYR A 91 -3.47 -3.42 6.31
CA TYR A 91 -4.40 -4.57 6.36
C TYR A 91 -4.65 -5.03 7.80
N LEU A 92 -3.61 -5.06 8.63
CA LEU A 92 -3.77 -5.37 10.05
C LEU A 92 -4.70 -4.37 10.73
N LEU A 93 -4.50 -3.07 10.48
CA LEU A 93 -5.38 -2.04 11.02
C LEU A 93 -6.84 -2.19 10.56
N VAL A 94 -7.04 -2.45 9.26
CA VAL A 94 -8.39 -2.66 8.70
C VAL A 94 -9.04 -3.87 9.35
N SER A 95 -8.33 -4.99 9.53
CA SER A 95 -8.88 -6.18 10.20
C SER A 95 -9.30 -5.91 11.64
N VAL A 96 -8.48 -5.16 12.40
CA VAL A 96 -8.78 -4.81 13.79
C VAL A 96 -9.97 -3.84 13.85
N GLY A 97 -10.02 -2.88 12.93
CA GLY A 97 -11.14 -1.96 12.81
C GLY A 97 -12.44 -2.66 12.45
N ILE A 98 -12.43 -3.65 11.54
CA ILE A 98 -13.62 -4.46 11.22
C ILE A 98 -14.09 -5.24 12.44
N ALA A 99 -13.16 -5.87 13.17
CA ALA A 99 -13.49 -6.61 14.40
C ALA A 99 -14.14 -5.69 15.45
N ALA A 100 -13.55 -4.50 15.69
CA ALA A 100 -14.10 -3.50 16.60
C ALA A 100 -15.47 -2.99 16.11
N LYS A 101 -15.61 -2.70 14.81
CA LYS A 101 -16.87 -2.28 14.18
C LYS A 101 -17.97 -3.30 14.42
N ASN A 102 -17.69 -4.58 14.17
CA ASN A 102 -18.66 -5.66 14.32
C ASN A 102 -19.05 -5.89 15.79
N ALA A 103 -18.10 -5.79 16.72
CA ALA A 103 -18.38 -5.90 18.15
C ALA A 103 -19.31 -4.79 18.65
N LEU A 104 -19.18 -3.57 18.12
CA LEU A 104 -19.99 -2.41 18.52
C LEU A 104 -21.35 -2.35 17.80
N ALA A 105 -21.53 -3.11 16.73
CA ALA A 105 -22.72 -3.03 15.90
C ALA A 105 -23.92 -3.86 16.42
N ILE A 106 -23.71 -4.68 17.46
CA ILE A 106 -24.67 -5.70 17.93
C ILE A 106 -26.02 -5.11 18.37
N ASP A 107 -26.05 -3.89 18.93
CA ASP A 107 -27.27 -3.32 19.52
C ASP A 107 -27.78 -2.02 18.86
N SER A 108 -27.07 -1.45 17.88
CA SER A 108 -27.26 -0.04 17.50
C SER A 108 -27.68 0.21 16.05
N MET A 109 -27.64 -0.77 15.16
CA MET A 109 -27.92 -0.57 13.73
C MET A 109 -28.72 -1.70 13.07
N GLU A 110 -29.57 -1.33 12.11
CA GLU A 110 -30.22 -2.28 11.22
C GLU A 110 -29.16 -3.02 10.40
N HIS A 111 -29.15 -4.37 10.43
CA HIS A 111 -28.11 -5.22 9.84
C HIS A 111 -27.76 -4.88 8.37
N TYR A 112 -28.73 -4.39 7.60
CA TYR A 112 -28.50 -3.99 6.21
C TYR A 112 -27.51 -2.82 6.06
N LYS A 113 -27.45 -1.89 7.02
CA LYS A 113 -26.54 -0.73 6.97
C LYS A 113 -25.09 -1.15 7.13
N ILE A 114 -24.84 -2.10 8.02
CA ILE A 114 -23.50 -2.66 8.27
C ILE A 114 -23.00 -3.38 7.02
N LEU A 115 -23.87 -4.18 6.38
CA LEU A 115 -23.56 -4.90 5.16
C LEU A 115 -23.19 -3.95 4.00
N VAL A 116 -23.95 -2.87 3.81
CA VAL A 116 -23.65 -1.86 2.79
C VAL A 116 -22.29 -1.20 3.07
N SER A 117 -22.00 -0.89 4.34
CA SER A 117 -20.72 -0.31 4.76
C SER A 117 -19.53 -1.24 4.47
N ASP A 118 -19.67 -2.55 4.76
CA ASP A 118 -18.64 -3.55 4.42
C ASP A 118 -18.44 -3.71 2.92
N ALA A 119 -19.54 -3.76 2.16
CA ALA A 119 -19.48 -3.82 0.71
C ALA A 119 -18.73 -2.61 0.13
N MET A 120 -18.96 -1.40 0.65
CA MET A 120 -18.22 -0.21 0.25
C MET A 120 -16.73 -0.27 0.60
N LEU A 121 -16.38 -0.83 1.78
CA LEU A 121 -14.99 -1.01 2.18
C LEU A 121 -14.25 -1.97 1.23
N VAL A 122 -14.85 -3.11 0.94
CA VAL A 122 -14.31 -4.11 0.00
C VAL A 122 -14.19 -3.51 -1.40
N LEU A 123 -15.21 -2.77 -1.86
CA LEU A 123 -15.18 -2.08 -3.15
C LEU A 123 -13.99 -1.13 -3.25
N ILE A 124 -13.71 -0.35 -2.21
CA ILE A 124 -12.55 0.56 -2.18
C ILE A 124 -11.24 -0.21 -2.22
N ILE A 125 -11.11 -1.29 -1.44
CA ILE A 125 -9.91 -2.14 -1.44
C ILE A 125 -9.64 -2.65 -2.87
N VAL A 126 -10.66 -3.21 -3.53
CA VAL A 126 -10.54 -3.74 -4.89
C VAL A 126 -10.20 -2.64 -5.89
N LEU A 127 -10.88 -1.49 -5.83
CA LEU A 127 -10.59 -0.35 -6.71
C LEU A 127 -9.15 0.16 -6.54
N LEU A 128 -8.68 0.30 -5.30
CA LEU A 128 -7.32 0.70 -5.02
C LEU A 128 -6.31 -0.32 -5.52
N GLU A 129 -6.57 -1.61 -5.31
CA GLU A 129 -5.70 -2.69 -5.74
C GLU A 129 -5.57 -2.72 -7.27
N LEU A 130 -6.69 -2.63 -8.02
CA LEU A 130 -6.69 -2.53 -9.48
C LEU A 130 -5.93 -1.30 -9.98
N LEU A 131 -6.10 -0.14 -9.34
CA LEU A 131 -5.44 1.10 -9.73
C LEU A 131 -3.93 1.05 -9.44
N LEU A 132 -3.50 0.36 -8.38
CA LEU A 132 -2.11 0.24 -7.95
C LEU A 132 -1.35 -0.88 -8.67
N PHE A 133 -1.98 -2.01 -8.99
CA PHE A 133 -1.34 -3.19 -9.60
C PHE A 133 -0.83 -2.95 -11.02
N LYS A 134 -1.35 -1.95 -11.75
CA LYS A 134 -0.97 -1.66 -13.13
C LYS A 134 0.51 -1.27 -13.34
N LYS A 135 1.33 -1.14 -12.28
CA LYS A 135 2.70 -0.59 -12.37
C LYS A 135 3.71 -1.16 -11.36
N SER A 136 3.57 -2.41 -10.91
CA SER A 136 4.65 -3.03 -10.10
C SER A 136 5.76 -3.54 -11.03
N SER A 137 6.68 -2.66 -11.42
CA SER A 137 7.96 -3.12 -11.98
C SER A 137 8.76 -3.75 -10.84
N LYS A 138 9.06 -5.04 -10.95
CA LYS A 138 9.91 -5.75 -9.98
C LYS A 138 11.33 -5.16 -10.06
N LEU A 139 11.91 -4.83 -8.90
CA LEU A 139 13.26 -4.31 -8.75
C LEU A 139 14.15 -5.47 -8.31
N LYS A 140 15.21 -5.75 -9.07
CA LYS A 140 16.28 -6.70 -8.67
C LYS A 140 17.59 -5.95 -8.52
N ILE A 141 18.27 -6.19 -7.42
CA ILE A 141 19.61 -5.67 -7.14
C ILE A 141 20.60 -6.74 -7.60
N ILE A 142 21.48 -6.41 -8.53
CA ILE A 142 22.48 -7.30 -9.09
C ILE A 142 23.84 -6.71 -8.78
N VAL A 143 24.76 -7.52 -8.24
CA VAL A 143 26.17 -7.13 -8.13
C VAL A 143 26.82 -7.44 -9.47
N TYR A 144 27.29 -6.40 -10.15
CA TYR A 144 27.85 -6.47 -11.49
C TYR A 144 29.34 -6.17 -11.44
N ASN A 145 30.16 -7.09 -11.95
CA ASN A 145 31.61 -7.08 -11.77
C ASN A 145 32.38 -6.48 -12.96
N LYS A 146 31.69 -6.01 -14.00
CA LYS A 146 32.32 -5.35 -15.16
C LYS A 146 32.07 -3.85 -15.11
N LEU A 147 32.92 -3.11 -14.38
CA LEU A 147 32.77 -1.65 -14.23
C LEU A 147 32.86 -0.88 -15.56
N GLU A 148 33.53 -1.44 -16.57
CA GLU A 148 33.71 -0.82 -17.89
C GLU A 148 32.40 -0.59 -18.65
N LEU A 149 31.41 -1.47 -18.45
CA LEU A 149 30.12 -1.44 -19.14
C LEU A 149 29.07 -0.57 -18.44
N ILE A 150 29.43 0.09 -17.34
CA ILE A 150 28.53 0.94 -16.55
C ILE A 150 28.39 2.35 -17.14
N ASN A 151 29.28 2.72 -18.06
CA ASN A 151 29.22 4.01 -18.75
C ASN A 151 27.93 4.17 -19.57
N GLU A 152 27.42 5.41 -19.60
CA GLU A 152 26.17 5.77 -20.26
C GLU A 152 26.19 5.46 -21.77
N ASP A 153 27.36 5.54 -22.40
CA ASP A 153 27.59 5.24 -23.82
C ASP A 153 27.52 3.74 -24.13
N LEU A 154 27.71 2.87 -23.14
CA LEU A 154 27.76 1.40 -23.29
C LEU A 154 26.48 0.71 -22.79
N ARG A 155 25.44 1.47 -22.47
CA ARG A 155 24.09 0.96 -22.13
C ARG A 155 23.59 -0.17 -23.04
N PRO A 156 23.71 -0.13 -24.38
CA PRO A 156 23.24 -1.24 -25.22
C PRO A 156 24.03 -2.53 -24.99
N GLN A 157 25.34 -2.44 -24.72
CA GLN A 157 26.17 -3.61 -24.42
C GLN A 157 25.89 -4.14 -23.00
N LEU A 158 25.63 -3.25 -22.04
CA LEU A 158 25.21 -3.62 -20.69
C LEU A 158 23.89 -4.38 -20.70
N ILE A 159 22.90 -3.95 -21.50
CA ILE A 159 21.62 -4.64 -21.62
C ILE A 159 21.82 -6.03 -22.22
N SER A 160 22.62 -6.16 -23.28
CA SER A 160 22.93 -7.46 -23.91
C SER A 160 23.66 -8.41 -22.96
N ASP A 161 24.63 -7.92 -22.18
CA ASP A 161 25.36 -8.72 -21.20
C ASP A 161 24.46 -9.13 -20.02
N LEU A 162 23.53 -8.27 -19.59
CA LEU A 162 22.53 -8.59 -18.56
C LEU A 162 21.49 -9.60 -19.06
N GLU A 163 21.07 -9.52 -20.32
CA GLU A 163 20.18 -10.51 -20.95
C GLU A 163 20.87 -11.87 -21.09
N THR A 164 22.13 -11.89 -21.51
CA THR A 164 22.89 -13.12 -21.76
C THR A 164 23.36 -13.79 -20.47
N SER A 165 23.91 -13.01 -19.53
CA SER A 165 24.52 -13.53 -18.30
C SER A 165 23.52 -13.76 -17.16
N PHE A 166 22.44 -12.97 -17.10
CA PHE A 166 21.45 -13.04 -16.02
C PHE A 166 20.05 -13.45 -16.49
N GLY A 167 19.83 -13.66 -17.80
CA GLY A 167 18.56 -14.13 -18.34
C GLY A 167 17.39 -13.14 -18.24
N ILE A 168 17.65 -11.87 -17.90
CA ILE A 168 16.61 -10.87 -17.60
C ILE A 168 16.11 -10.24 -18.90
N LYS A 169 14.95 -10.69 -19.37
CA LYS A 169 14.28 -10.11 -20.55
C LYS A 169 13.45 -8.87 -20.15
N ASN A 170 13.30 -7.92 -21.08
CA ASN A 170 12.46 -6.71 -20.92
C ASN A 170 12.90 -5.75 -19.80
N ILE A 171 14.16 -5.34 -19.83
CA ILE A 171 14.71 -4.32 -18.92
C ILE A 171 14.12 -2.94 -19.26
N LYS A 172 13.36 -2.35 -18.35
CA LYS A 172 12.78 -1.00 -18.51
C LYS A 172 13.69 0.11 -18.03
N LYS A 173 14.45 -0.15 -16.96
CA LYS A 173 15.31 0.87 -16.35
C LYS A 173 16.45 0.19 -15.60
N ILE A 174 17.65 0.70 -15.79
CA ILE A 174 18.84 0.32 -15.02
C ILE A 174 19.28 1.56 -14.25
N GLN A 175 19.34 1.44 -12.92
CA GLN A 175 19.93 2.46 -12.05
C GLN A 175 21.22 1.92 -11.46
N VAL A 176 22.32 2.63 -11.67
CA VAL A 176 23.60 2.34 -11.03
C VAL A 176 23.51 2.81 -9.58
N GLY A 177 23.71 1.88 -8.66
CA GLY A 177 23.76 2.09 -7.22
C GLY A 177 25.19 2.31 -6.73
N LYS A 178 25.54 1.67 -5.61
CA LYS A 178 26.86 1.81 -5.01
C LYS A 178 27.92 1.13 -5.88
N ILE A 179 28.97 1.87 -6.22
CA ILE A 179 30.17 1.35 -6.88
C ILE A 179 31.21 1.06 -5.80
N ASP A 180 31.67 -0.18 -5.75
CA ASP A 180 32.78 -0.61 -4.90
C ASP A 180 34.01 -0.79 -5.79
N THR A 181 34.82 0.27 -5.86
CA THR A 181 36.05 0.32 -6.65
C THR A 181 37.12 -0.64 -6.13
N VAL A 182 37.04 -1.07 -4.86
CA VAL A 182 38.01 -2.01 -4.26
C VAL A 182 37.71 -3.43 -4.71
N ARG A 183 36.42 -3.80 -4.79
CA ARG A 183 35.97 -5.13 -5.25
C ARG A 183 35.71 -5.21 -6.75
N ASN A 184 36.01 -4.15 -7.50
CA ASN A 184 35.72 -4.01 -8.93
C ASN A 184 34.25 -4.38 -9.26
N SER A 185 33.31 -3.95 -8.43
CA SER A 185 31.90 -4.32 -8.56
C SER A 185 30.97 -3.14 -8.33
N ALA A 186 29.82 -3.13 -8.99
CA ALA A 186 28.79 -2.14 -8.78
C ALA A 186 27.44 -2.80 -8.56
N GLN A 187 26.64 -2.23 -7.66
CA GLN A 187 25.27 -2.65 -7.46
C GLN A 187 24.38 -2.00 -8.52
N LEU A 188 23.76 -2.79 -9.38
CA LEU A 188 22.78 -2.34 -10.37
C LEU A 188 21.37 -2.65 -9.86
N LYS A 189 20.50 -1.65 -9.86
CA LYS A 189 19.06 -1.81 -9.65
C LYS A 189 18.39 -1.92 -11.01
N VAL A 190 17.98 -3.13 -11.38
CA VAL A 190 17.35 -3.44 -12.66
C VAL A 190 15.84 -3.56 -12.46
N TYR A 191 15.07 -2.78 -13.20
CA TYR A 191 13.61 -2.83 -13.25
C TYR A 191 13.18 -3.57 -14.51
N PHE A 192 12.54 -4.73 -14.37
CA PHE A 192 12.06 -5.55 -15.49
C PHE A 192 10.56 -5.79 -15.38
N LEU A 193 9.92 -6.07 -16.52
CA LEU A 193 8.56 -6.57 -16.58
C LEU A 193 8.62 -8.10 -16.60
N ASP A 194 8.11 -8.72 -15.54
CA ASP A 194 8.06 -10.17 -15.45
C ASP A 194 7.22 -10.73 -16.59
N THR A 195 7.82 -11.61 -17.38
CA THR A 195 7.10 -12.57 -18.22
C THR A 195 7.45 -13.91 -17.59
N GLU A 196 6.41 -14.69 -17.25
CA GLU A 196 6.41 -15.86 -16.37
C GLU A 196 7.70 -16.72 -16.37
N ASP A 197 8.01 -17.25 -15.19
CA ASP A 197 8.99 -18.31 -14.89
C ASP A 197 10.48 -17.97 -14.86
N GLN A 198 10.91 -17.25 -13.81
CA GLN A 198 12.30 -17.32 -13.36
C GLN A 198 12.40 -17.41 -11.83
N ASN A 199 12.31 -18.64 -11.31
CA ASN A 199 12.68 -19.01 -9.94
C ASN A 199 14.19 -18.73 -9.73
N PHE A 200 14.52 -17.62 -9.10
CA PHE A 200 15.88 -17.38 -8.61
C PHE A 200 15.85 -17.14 -7.10
N SER A 201 16.42 -18.11 -6.38
CA SER A 201 16.62 -18.07 -4.93
C SER A 201 17.50 -16.87 -4.57
N PRO A 202 17.11 -16.04 -3.58
CA PRO A 202 17.98 -15.03 -3.01
C PRO A 202 18.96 -15.72 -2.06
N GLU A 203 19.91 -16.48 -2.58
CA GLU A 203 20.98 -17.05 -1.75
C GLU A 203 22.19 -16.13 -1.67
N THR A 204 22.42 -15.71 -0.42
CA THR A 204 23.70 -15.37 0.21
C THR A 204 24.44 -14.11 -0.23
N LEU A 205 24.19 -13.02 0.50
CA LEU A 205 25.23 -12.07 0.86
C LEU A 205 25.83 -12.52 2.20
N VAL A 206 26.99 -13.17 2.16
CA VAL A 206 27.96 -13.23 3.27
C VAL A 206 29.12 -12.33 2.89
#